data_AF-A0A0E9N167-F1
#
_entry.id   AF-A0A0E9N167-F1
#
_cell.length_a   1.000
_cell.length_b   1.000
_cell.length_c   1.000
_cell.angle_alpha   90.00
_cell.angle_beta   90.00
_cell.angle_gamma   90.00
#
_symmetry.space_group_name_H-M   'P 1'
#
loop_
_entity.id
_entity.type
_entity.pdbx_description
1 polymer ?
#
loop_
_entity_poly.entity_id
_entity_poly.type
_entity_poly.pdbx_seq_one_letter_code
_entity_poly.pdbx_strand_id
1 'polypeptide(L)'
;MGITLLDTNLMHPAEQITIIMQRIYDRVMTTTSGGNISVIDDAGNIWITPTGVDKGLLKESDIVCIKKDGTVEGVNQPSSEFPFHQAIYEVRPDIRAIVHAHPPALVAFSIVHQVPDMSVFPQSWKLCGEIGYAPYALPGTAALGKEVAEAFSKGHDAIIMENHGTVVGGTDLNACYQRFEMLEMTARTIIYSNMIGATPDYLDKDMLANYGIAQGKPVIQEGRALSGEERSRRSEVCRIVARAGKQGLILSGFGTVSVRLKDGLLITPGNKPRTDLQPHDLVRVTNGKQEPGKVPCASILLHQCIYDRHPEINAIILTQPAYLMAYAISDAPFNVRSIPETWIYLQDLRKLPFGLQEEGAPEAIAEAFSPDQPVMLIRNEAVLVAGTKLLQTFDYLEVSEFSAKSLVLSTSIGDMVPISKERVDELGKVMSKWKNYEWKM
;
A
#
# COMPACT_ATOMS: atom_id res chain seq x y z
N MET A 1 -7.64 0.29 20.69
CA MET A 1 -6.17 0.13 20.76
C MET A 1 -5.56 1.21 19.89
N GLY A 2 -4.60 1.97 20.42
CA GLY A 2 -3.88 2.98 19.65
C GLY A 2 -3.01 2.33 18.58
N ILE A 3 -2.66 3.07 17.54
CA ILE A 3 -1.69 2.64 16.53
C ILE A 3 -0.31 2.69 17.18
N THR A 4 0.36 1.55 17.30
CA THR A 4 1.77 1.52 17.72
C THR A 4 2.62 1.94 16.53
N LEU A 5 3.34 3.05 16.71
CA LEU A 5 4.23 3.60 15.70
C LEU A 5 5.51 2.79 15.64
N LEU A 6 6.05 2.55 14.45
CA LEU A 6 7.35 1.92 14.27
C LEU A 6 8.43 2.99 14.08
N ASP A 7 9.47 2.96 14.91
CA ASP A 7 10.71 3.71 14.71
C ASP A 7 11.90 2.75 14.76
N THR A 8 12.39 2.38 13.57
CA THR A 8 13.47 1.39 13.41
C THR A 8 14.81 1.86 13.97
N ASN A 9 14.98 3.16 14.23
CA ASN A 9 16.24 3.72 14.75
C ASN A 9 16.30 3.75 16.28
N LEU A 10 15.14 3.84 16.94
CA LEU A 10 15.07 4.04 18.40
C LEU A 10 14.50 2.84 19.15
N MET A 11 13.66 2.03 18.49
CA MET A 11 13.01 0.90 19.13
C MET A 11 13.95 -0.30 19.25
N HIS A 12 13.78 -1.05 20.34
CA HIS A 12 14.49 -2.31 20.52
C HIS A 12 14.05 -3.32 19.43
N PRO A 13 14.95 -4.17 18.88
CA PRO A 13 14.59 -5.12 17.81
C PRO A 13 13.38 -6.00 18.13
N ALA A 14 13.23 -6.42 19.39
CA ALA A 14 12.06 -7.20 19.83
C ALA A 14 10.73 -6.45 19.67
N GLU A 15 10.69 -5.16 19.99
CA GLU A 15 9.52 -4.28 19.82
C GLU A 15 9.21 -4.08 18.32
N GLN A 16 10.24 -3.87 17.50
CA GLN A 16 10.05 -3.73 16.06
C GLN A 16 9.43 -5.00 15.44
N ILE A 17 9.92 -6.18 15.83
CA ILE A 17 9.45 -7.48 15.33
C ILE A 17 7.97 -7.71 15.69
N THR A 18 7.57 -7.43 16.93
CA THR A 18 6.17 -7.64 17.37
C THR A 18 5.21 -6.70 16.66
N ILE A 19 5.59 -5.43 16.44
CA ILE A 19 4.79 -4.46 15.67
C ILE A 19 4.57 -4.96 14.24
N ILE A 20 5.63 -5.40 13.54
CA ILE A 20 5.49 -5.89 12.16
C ILE A 20 4.69 -7.18 12.12
N MET A 21 4.92 -8.12 13.04
CA MET A 21 4.13 -9.36 13.10
C MET A 21 2.63 -9.06 13.28
N GLN A 22 2.27 -8.12 14.17
CA GLN A 22 0.90 -7.71 14.35
C GLN A 22 0.30 -7.12 13.07
N ARG A 23 1.04 -6.29 12.33
CA ARG A 23 0.59 -5.73 11.05
C ARG A 23 0.32 -6.82 10.00
N ILE A 24 1.22 -7.81 9.90
CA ILE A 24 1.07 -8.95 8.99
C ILE A 24 -0.15 -9.79 9.40
N TYR A 25 -0.32 -10.06 10.69
CA TYR A 25 -1.42 -10.86 11.22
C TYR A 25 -2.78 -10.17 11.05
N ASP A 26 -2.90 -8.89 11.41
CA ASP A 26 -4.14 -8.09 11.29
C ASP A 26 -4.64 -7.98 9.84
N ARG A 27 -3.72 -8.07 8.88
CA ARG A 27 -4.01 -8.05 7.44
C ARG A 27 -4.22 -9.43 6.83
N VAL A 28 -4.25 -10.49 7.66
CA VAL A 28 -4.47 -11.89 7.28
C VAL A 28 -3.43 -12.36 6.25
N MET A 29 -2.18 -11.95 6.46
CA MET A 29 -1.03 -12.31 5.62
C MET A 29 -0.17 -13.44 6.25
N THR A 30 -0.59 -13.96 7.38
CA THR A 30 -0.03 -15.16 8.03
C THR A 30 -1.08 -15.83 8.93
N THR A 31 -0.72 -16.95 9.55
CA THR A 31 -1.55 -17.68 10.52
C THR A 31 -0.88 -17.71 11.90
N THR A 32 -1.56 -18.30 12.90
CA THR A 32 -1.05 -18.47 14.28
C THR A 32 0.36 -19.05 14.35
N SER A 33 0.70 -19.98 13.46
CA SER A 33 2.00 -20.66 13.43
C SER A 33 2.91 -20.22 12.27
N GLY A 34 2.36 -19.53 11.27
CA GLY A 34 3.06 -19.19 10.04
C GLY A 34 3.98 -17.97 10.16
N GLY A 35 5.02 -17.94 9.33
CA GLY A 35 5.92 -16.81 9.20
C GLY A 35 6.92 -16.63 10.36
N ASN A 36 7.96 -15.88 10.07
CA ASN A 36 8.99 -15.49 11.01
C ASN A 36 9.68 -14.21 10.54
N ILE A 37 10.16 -13.45 11.51
CA ILE A 37 10.78 -12.15 11.28
C ILE A 37 12.08 -12.13 12.06
N SER A 38 13.14 -11.61 11.45
CA SER A 38 14.37 -11.33 12.17
C SER A 38 14.96 -9.97 11.85
N VAL A 39 15.78 -9.47 12.79
CA VAL A 39 16.61 -8.27 12.67
C VAL A 39 17.99 -8.60 13.18
N ILE A 40 19.04 -8.14 12.49
CA ILE A 40 20.41 -8.24 12.95
C ILE A 40 20.91 -6.87 13.42
N ASP A 41 21.28 -6.76 14.69
CA ASP A 41 21.73 -5.50 15.30
C ASP A 41 23.19 -5.16 14.93
N ASP A 42 23.66 -3.98 15.35
CA ASP A 42 25.02 -3.50 15.07
C ASP A 42 26.12 -4.32 15.77
N ALA A 43 25.78 -5.05 16.84
CA ALA A 43 26.70 -5.98 17.51
C ALA A 43 26.78 -7.33 16.77
N GLY A 44 25.92 -7.54 15.77
CA GLY A 44 25.83 -8.79 15.01
C GLY A 44 24.98 -9.86 15.68
N ASN A 45 24.15 -9.50 16.66
CA ASN A 45 23.17 -10.44 17.23
C ASN A 45 21.92 -10.46 16.35
N ILE A 46 21.35 -11.65 16.18
CA ILE A 46 20.12 -11.85 15.42
C ILE A 46 18.95 -12.01 16.40
N TRP A 47 17.99 -11.11 16.31
CA TRP A 47 16.73 -11.17 17.02
C TRP A 47 15.70 -11.82 16.10
N ILE A 48 15.06 -12.90 16.53
CA ILE A 48 14.13 -13.66 15.70
C ILE A 48 12.89 -14.09 16.47
N THR A 49 11.76 -14.14 15.78
CA THR A 49 10.53 -14.73 16.30
C THR A 49 10.75 -16.19 16.74
N PRO A 50 10.14 -16.65 17.84
CA PRO A 50 10.27 -18.03 18.31
C PRO A 50 9.43 -19.02 17.49
N THR A 51 9.78 -20.30 17.59
CA THR A 51 8.93 -21.41 17.13
C THR A 51 7.79 -21.68 18.13
N GLY A 52 6.65 -22.18 17.65
CA GLY A 52 5.57 -22.67 18.50
C GLY A 52 4.78 -21.63 19.32
N VAL A 53 5.02 -20.33 19.11
CA VAL A 53 4.28 -19.24 19.76
C VAL A 53 3.29 -18.60 18.79
N ASP A 54 2.08 -18.34 19.29
CA ASP A 54 0.99 -17.67 18.58
C ASP A 54 1.41 -16.28 18.08
N LYS A 55 1.44 -16.10 16.76
CA LYS A 55 1.81 -14.84 16.11
C LYS A 55 0.85 -13.70 16.41
N GLY A 56 -0.43 -13.99 16.68
CA GLY A 56 -1.44 -12.96 17.00
C GLY A 56 -1.35 -12.44 18.43
N LEU A 57 -0.60 -13.12 19.31
CA LEU A 57 -0.39 -12.75 20.72
C LEU A 57 1.09 -12.61 21.08
N LEU A 58 1.96 -12.53 20.07
CA LEU A 58 3.41 -12.48 20.23
C LEU A 58 3.83 -11.25 21.05
N LYS A 59 4.60 -11.47 22.12
CA LYS A 59 5.13 -10.40 22.98
C LYS A 59 6.62 -10.20 22.76
N GLU A 60 7.11 -9.04 23.16
CA GLU A 60 8.53 -8.71 23.08
C GLU A 60 9.41 -9.69 23.87
N SER A 61 8.91 -10.15 25.03
CA SER A 61 9.58 -11.15 25.87
C SER A 61 9.69 -12.54 25.22
N ASP A 62 8.94 -12.80 24.16
CA ASP A 62 8.97 -14.08 23.45
C ASP A 62 10.08 -14.13 22.39
N ILE A 63 10.61 -12.97 21.98
CA ILE A 63 11.63 -12.84 20.94
C ILE A 63 12.96 -13.45 21.43
N VAL A 64 13.60 -14.22 20.55
CA VAL A 64 14.85 -14.92 20.84
C VAL A 64 16.01 -14.12 20.27
N CYS A 65 17.05 -13.92 21.05
CA CYS A 65 18.31 -13.30 20.63
C CYS A 65 19.37 -14.38 20.44
N ILE A 66 19.95 -14.46 19.25
CA ILE A 66 21.08 -15.32 18.95
C ILE A 66 22.30 -14.42 18.85
N LYS A 67 23.21 -14.54 19.80
CA LYS A 67 24.46 -13.77 19.82
C LYS A 67 25.36 -14.18 18.66
N LYS A 68 26.30 -13.30 18.33
CA LYS A 68 27.30 -13.55 17.29
C LYS A 68 28.14 -14.82 17.51
N ASP A 69 28.33 -15.24 18.76
CA ASP A 69 29.05 -16.48 19.11
C ASP A 69 28.17 -17.75 19.07
N GLY A 70 26.90 -17.60 18.71
CA GLY A 70 25.90 -18.68 18.66
C GLY A 70 25.13 -18.89 19.96
N THR A 71 25.43 -18.14 21.03
CA THR A 71 24.67 -18.22 22.29
C THR A 71 23.22 -17.80 22.05
N VAL A 72 22.27 -18.63 22.49
CA VAL A 72 20.83 -18.37 22.38
C VAL A 72 20.30 -17.85 23.70
N GLU A 73 19.73 -16.64 23.70
CA GLU A 73 19.07 -16.00 24.84
C GLU A 73 17.56 -15.84 24.56
N GLY A 74 16.74 -16.16 25.56
CA GLY A 74 15.28 -16.09 25.46
C GLY A 74 14.62 -17.27 26.20
N VAL A 75 13.31 -17.17 26.43
CA VAL A 75 12.55 -18.25 27.09
C VAL A 75 12.08 -19.34 26.11
N ASN A 76 12.10 -19.03 24.81
CA ASN A 76 11.63 -19.89 23.74
C ASN A 76 12.79 -20.36 22.84
N GLN A 77 12.52 -21.38 22.02
CA GLN A 77 13.43 -21.78 20.95
C GLN A 77 13.28 -20.85 19.74
N PRO A 78 14.36 -20.56 19.00
CA PRO A 78 14.29 -19.75 17.78
C PRO A 78 13.40 -20.43 16.73
N SER A 79 12.98 -19.66 15.71
CA SER A 79 12.20 -20.21 14.59
C SER A 79 12.93 -21.40 13.95
N SER A 80 12.18 -22.42 13.53
CA SER A 80 12.72 -23.54 12.76
C SER A 80 13.38 -23.10 11.46
N GLU A 81 12.96 -21.94 10.94
CA GLU A 81 13.46 -21.33 9.71
C GLU A 81 14.68 -20.40 9.90
N PHE A 82 15.20 -20.30 11.12
CA PHE A 82 16.44 -19.55 11.38
C PHE A 82 17.60 -19.88 10.42
N PRO A 83 17.83 -21.14 9.98
CA PRO A 83 18.92 -21.46 9.07
C PRO A 83 18.93 -20.63 7.77
N PHE A 84 17.77 -20.34 7.17
CA PHE A 84 17.75 -19.50 5.97
C PHE A 84 17.93 -18.02 6.29
N HIS A 85 17.43 -17.53 7.43
CA HIS A 85 17.69 -16.14 7.85
C HIS A 85 19.19 -15.89 8.00
N GLN A 86 19.89 -16.82 8.66
CA GLN A 86 21.34 -16.76 8.82
C GLN A 86 22.04 -16.78 7.45
N ALA A 87 21.68 -17.73 6.57
CA ALA A 87 22.29 -17.84 5.25
C ALA A 87 22.10 -16.57 4.39
N ILE A 88 20.94 -15.91 4.48
CA ILE A 88 20.67 -14.63 3.80
C ILE A 88 21.61 -13.53 4.33
N TYR A 89 21.73 -13.37 5.65
CA TYR A 89 22.62 -12.35 6.23
C TYR A 89 24.09 -12.56 5.87
N GLU A 90 24.52 -13.81 5.69
CA GLU A 90 25.89 -14.15 5.28
C GLU A 90 26.16 -13.75 3.82
N VAL A 91 25.23 -14.00 2.90
CA VAL A 91 25.42 -13.69 1.46
C VAL A 91 25.07 -12.25 1.09
N ARG A 92 24.25 -11.57 1.89
CA ARG A 92 23.79 -10.18 1.68
C ARG A 92 23.95 -9.34 2.96
N PRO A 93 25.16 -8.87 3.30
CA PRO A 93 25.41 -8.08 4.51
C PRO A 93 24.69 -6.73 4.56
N ASP A 94 24.20 -6.24 3.42
CA ASP A 94 23.36 -5.04 3.30
C ASP A 94 21.94 -5.25 3.83
N ILE A 95 21.46 -6.50 3.88
CA ILE A 95 20.19 -6.86 4.50
C ILE A 95 20.37 -6.92 6.02
N ARG A 96 19.50 -6.21 6.74
CA ARG A 96 19.53 -6.11 8.21
C ARG A 96 18.23 -6.53 8.88
N ALA A 97 17.18 -6.76 8.09
CA ALA A 97 15.94 -7.34 8.52
C ALA A 97 15.40 -8.29 7.45
N ILE A 98 14.65 -9.30 7.90
CA ILE A 98 14.03 -10.29 7.02
C ILE A 98 12.61 -10.55 7.52
N VAL A 99 11.65 -10.54 6.60
CA VAL A 99 10.26 -10.94 6.81
C VAL A 99 9.97 -12.16 5.96
N HIS A 100 9.62 -13.27 6.58
CA HIS A 100 9.05 -14.45 5.94
C HIS A 100 7.61 -14.65 6.41
N ALA A 101 6.69 -14.87 5.49
CA ALA A 101 5.30 -15.20 5.79
C ALA A 101 4.63 -15.93 4.62
N HIS A 102 3.35 -16.25 4.81
CA HIS A 102 2.52 -17.02 3.89
C HIS A 102 1.30 -16.21 3.42
N PRO A 103 1.47 -15.02 2.80
CA PRO A 103 0.33 -14.23 2.37
C PRO A 103 -0.36 -14.92 1.17
N PRO A 104 -1.71 -14.97 1.13
CA PRO A 104 -2.41 -15.86 0.22
C PRO A 104 -2.14 -15.64 -1.27
N ALA A 105 -1.99 -14.41 -1.75
CA ALA A 105 -1.74 -14.18 -3.17
C ALA A 105 -0.34 -14.65 -3.57
N LEU A 106 0.68 -14.37 -2.76
CA LEU A 106 2.04 -14.86 -3.06
C LEU A 106 2.18 -16.38 -2.92
N VAL A 107 1.45 -16.99 -1.99
CA VAL A 107 1.35 -18.45 -1.90
C VAL A 107 0.67 -19.02 -3.15
N ALA A 108 -0.34 -18.35 -3.73
CA ALA A 108 -0.93 -18.79 -4.99
C ALA A 108 0.10 -18.83 -6.13
N PHE A 109 0.96 -17.82 -6.25
CA PHE A 109 2.08 -17.81 -7.20
C PHE A 109 3.10 -18.94 -6.90
N SER A 110 3.40 -19.19 -5.63
CA SER A 110 4.35 -20.23 -5.23
C SER A 110 3.87 -21.65 -5.56
N ILE A 111 2.57 -21.91 -5.46
CA ILE A 111 1.93 -23.21 -5.79
C ILE A 111 1.98 -23.49 -7.29
N VAL A 112 1.83 -22.45 -8.13
CA VAL A 112 1.86 -22.59 -9.60
C VAL A 112 3.24 -22.35 -10.22
N HIS A 113 4.27 -22.26 -9.37
CA HIS A 113 5.69 -22.12 -9.77
C HIS A 113 5.96 -20.87 -10.61
N GLN A 114 5.35 -19.76 -10.20
CA GLN A 114 5.53 -18.45 -10.85
C GLN A 114 5.91 -17.39 -9.83
N VAL A 115 6.31 -16.22 -10.34
CA VAL A 115 6.50 -15.00 -9.55
C VAL A 115 5.59 -13.91 -10.09
N PRO A 116 5.08 -12.99 -9.24
CA PRO A 116 4.35 -11.83 -9.73
C PRO A 116 5.29 -10.90 -10.49
N ASP A 117 4.84 -10.39 -11.64
CA ASP A 117 5.58 -9.40 -12.43
C ASP A 117 5.31 -8.00 -11.89
N MET A 118 6.36 -7.37 -11.36
CA MET A 118 6.30 -6.06 -10.71
C MET A 118 6.29 -4.90 -11.71
N SER A 119 6.42 -5.15 -13.01
CA SER A 119 6.34 -4.11 -14.06
C SER A 119 4.92 -3.59 -14.31
N VAL A 120 3.92 -4.15 -13.63
CA VAL A 120 2.51 -3.77 -13.75
C VAL A 120 2.22 -2.33 -13.32
N PHE A 121 3.03 -1.72 -12.45
CA PHE A 121 3.02 -0.28 -12.19
C PHE A 121 4.34 0.20 -11.55
N PRO A 122 4.75 1.47 -11.75
CA PRO A 122 6.12 1.92 -11.43
C PRO A 122 6.52 1.81 -9.96
N GLN A 123 5.56 2.01 -9.04
CA GLN A 123 5.82 1.98 -7.60
C GLN A 123 6.20 0.59 -7.12
N SER A 124 5.60 -0.46 -7.68
CA SER A 124 5.88 -1.83 -7.28
C SER A 124 7.21 -2.31 -7.87
N TRP A 125 7.51 -1.95 -9.13
CA TRP A 125 8.84 -2.15 -9.71
C TRP A 125 9.95 -1.45 -8.91
N LYS A 126 9.77 -0.17 -8.57
CA LYS A 126 10.76 0.61 -7.83
C LYS A 126 11.05 0.04 -6.44
N LEU A 127 10.03 -0.49 -5.76
CA LEU A 127 10.16 -0.98 -4.39
C LEU A 127 10.63 -2.43 -4.33
N CYS A 128 10.16 -3.29 -5.23
CA CYS A 128 10.36 -4.74 -5.18
C CYS A 128 11.39 -5.25 -6.21
N GLY A 129 11.54 -4.56 -7.35
CA GLY A 129 12.39 -4.98 -8.45
C GLY A 129 11.97 -6.32 -9.06
N GLU A 130 12.94 -7.05 -9.62
CA GLU A 130 12.73 -8.43 -10.07
C GLU A 130 12.61 -9.38 -8.88
N ILE A 131 11.59 -10.24 -8.92
CA ILE A 131 11.31 -11.21 -7.85
C ILE A 131 12.06 -12.50 -8.12
N GLY A 132 12.82 -12.95 -7.12
CA GLY A 132 13.53 -14.22 -7.17
C GLY A 132 12.62 -15.42 -6.95
N TYR A 133 13.10 -16.60 -7.35
CA TYR A 133 12.44 -17.87 -7.09
C TYR A 133 13.43 -18.85 -6.47
N ALA A 134 13.03 -19.51 -5.39
CA ALA A 134 13.81 -20.56 -4.73
C ALA A 134 13.10 -21.91 -4.94
N PRO A 135 13.78 -22.91 -5.54
CA PRO A 135 13.25 -24.27 -5.67
C PRO A 135 12.92 -24.90 -4.32
N TYR A 136 12.08 -25.93 -4.36
CA TYR A 136 11.69 -26.63 -3.14
C TYR A 136 12.88 -27.29 -2.44
N ALA A 137 12.96 -27.06 -1.14
CA ALA A 137 13.77 -27.81 -0.21
C ALA A 137 13.02 -27.93 1.12
N LEU A 138 13.42 -28.89 1.96
CA LEU A 138 12.68 -29.19 3.19
C LEU A 138 12.72 -27.98 4.16
N PRO A 139 11.54 -27.46 4.60
CA PRO A 139 11.45 -26.37 5.58
C PRO A 139 12.28 -26.61 6.85
N GLY A 140 12.90 -25.55 7.36
CA GLY A 140 13.76 -25.59 8.54
C GLY A 140 15.10 -26.34 8.38
N THR A 141 15.53 -26.62 7.15
CA THR A 141 16.82 -27.27 6.88
C THR A 141 17.85 -26.31 6.26
N ALA A 142 19.13 -26.67 6.41
CA ALA A 142 20.21 -25.98 5.71
C ALA A 142 20.11 -26.05 4.18
N ALA A 143 19.43 -27.07 3.64
CA ALA A 143 19.19 -27.19 2.21
C ALA A 143 18.30 -26.04 1.71
N LEU A 144 17.20 -25.75 2.42
CA LEU A 144 16.36 -24.59 2.11
C LEU A 144 17.13 -23.28 2.28
N GLY A 145 17.93 -23.17 3.35
CA GLY A 145 18.80 -22.02 3.56
C GLY A 145 19.72 -21.73 2.37
N LYS A 146 20.29 -22.80 1.77
CA LYS A 146 21.15 -22.68 0.58
C LYS A 146 20.36 -22.18 -0.64
N GLU A 147 19.22 -22.77 -0.96
CA GLU A 147 18.42 -22.39 -2.14
C GLU A 147 17.95 -20.93 -2.06
N VAL A 148 17.47 -20.52 -0.88
CA VAL A 148 17.02 -19.14 -0.64
C VAL A 148 18.19 -18.15 -0.71
N ALA A 149 19.32 -18.46 -0.07
CA ALA A 149 20.50 -17.59 -0.10
C ALA A 149 21.09 -17.48 -1.52
N GLU A 150 21.08 -18.55 -2.31
CA GLU A 150 21.51 -18.50 -3.72
C GLU A 150 20.65 -17.53 -4.52
N ALA A 151 19.32 -17.55 -4.34
CA ALA A 151 18.45 -16.59 -5.01
C ALA A 151 18.68 -15.14 -4.51
N PHE A 152 18.94 -14.91 -3.22
CA PHE A 152 19.31 -13.56 -2.72
C PHE A 152 20.66 -13.08 -3.26
N SER A 153 21.61 -13.99 -3.50
CA SER A 153 22.94 -13.66 -4.05
C SER A 153 22.89 -13.11 -5.48
N LYS A 154 21.78 -13.34 -6.20
CA LYS A 154 21.52 -12.79 -7.54
C LYS A 154 21.06 -11.33 -7.52
N GLY A 155 20.92 -10.73 -6.33
CA GLY A 155 20.54 -9.33 -6.16
C GLY A 155 19.03 -9.10 -5.94
N HIS A 156 18.24 -10.16 -5.76
CA HIS A 156 16.82 -10.03 -5.41
C HIS A 156 16.65 -9.60 -3.95
N ASP A 157 15.64 -8.78 -3.67
CA ASP A 157 15.26 -8.40 -2.30
C ASP A 157 14.00 -9.15 -1.81
N ALA A 158 13.31 -9.86 -2.71
CA ALA A 158 12.14 -10.66 -2.41
C ALA A 158 12.16 -11.95 -3.25
N ILE A 159 11.78 -13.05 -2.61
CA ILE A 159 11.82 -14.38 -3.21
C ILE A 159 10.50 -15.10 -2.94
N ILE A 160 9.98 -15.76 -3.97
CA ILE A 160 8.94 -16.78 -3.85
C ILE A 160 9.62 -18.14 -3.65
N MET A 161 9.23 -18.86 -2.60
CA MET A 161 9.70 -20.22 -2.32
C MET A 161 8.67 -21.23 -2.79
N GLU A 162 9.09 -22.15 -3.65
CA GLU A 162 8.24 -23.19 -4.23
C GLU A 162 7.38 -23.90 -3.17
N ASN A 163 6.06 -23.94 -3.40
CA ASN A 163 5.10 -24.62 -2.52
C ASN A 163 5.20 -24.24 -1.02
N HIS A 164 5.69 -23.03 -0.71
CA HIS A 164 5.91 -22.61 0.67
C HIS A 164 5.35 -21.21 0.95
N GLY A 165 6.05 -20.15 0.56
CA GLY A 165 5.72 -18.78 0.95
C GLY A 165 6.64 -17.77 0.30
N THR A 166 6.81 -16.61 0.93
CA THR A 166 7.75 -15.60 0.47
C THR A 166 8.71 -15.20 1.58
N VAL A 167 9.90 -14.75 1.18
CA VAL A 167 10.88 -14.13 2.06
C VAL A 167 11.34 -12.82 1.44
N VAL A 168 11.37 -11.78 2.27
CA VAL A 168 11.70 -10.41 1.87
C VAL A 168 12.81 -9.91 2.78
N GLY A 169 13.89 -9.40 2.18
CA GLY A 169 14.99 -8.74 2.87
C GLY A 169 14.94 -7.22 2.71
N GLY A 170 15.59 -6.51 3.61
CA GLY A 170 15.70 -5.05 3.57
C GLY A 170 16.69 -4.51 4.60
N THR A 171 17.01 -3.22 4.48
CA THR A 171 17.95 -2.51 5.35
C THR A 171 17.41 -2.26 6.76
N ASP A 172 16.10 -2.35 6.94
CA ASP A 172 15.41 -2.37 8.23
C ASP A 172 14.02 -3.00 8.06
N LEU A 173 13.28 -3.13 9.17
CA LEU A 173 11.94 -3.73 9.16
C LEU A 173 10.89 -2.90 8.43
N ASN A 174 11.07 -1.58 8.36
CA ASN A 174 10.16 -0.70 7.64
C ASN A 174 10.29 -0.93 6.12
N ALA A 175 11.51 -0.99 5.60
CA ALA A 175 11.80 -1.32 4.22
C ALA A 175 11.29 -2.73 3.86
N CYS A 176 11.53 -3.73 4.73
CA CYS A 176 11.00 -5.08 4.53
C CYS A 176 9.48 -5.10 4.45
N TYR A 177 8.80 -4.46 5.41
CA TYR A 177 7.35 -4.50 5.48
C TYR A 177 6.69 -3.75 4.32
N GLN A 178 7.22 -2.60 3.91
CA GLN A 178 6.71 -1.88 2.74
C GLN A 178 6.84 -2.73 1.47
N ARG A 179 7.98 -3.40 1.27
CA ARG A 179 8.19 -4.31 0.13
C ARG A 179 7.27 -5.53 0.19
N PHE A 180 7.12 -6.14 1.36
CA PHE A 180 6.23 -7.28 1.59
C PHE A 180 4.75 -6.92 1.31
N GLU A 181 4.28 -5.78 1.82
CA GLU A 181 2.91 -5.31 1.61
C GLU A 181 2.63 -4.98 0.13
N MET A 182 3.59 -4.33 -0.56
CA MET A 182 3.50 -4.04 -1.99
C MET A 182 3.48 -5.31 -2.83
N LEU A 183 4.28 -6.31 -2.47
CA LEU A 183 4.36 -7.58 -3.17
C LEU A 183 3.02 -8.34 -3.12
N GLU A 184 2.43 -8.48 -1.94
CA GLU A 184 1.08 -9.09 -1.78
C GLU A 184 0.01 -8.28 -2.52
N MET A 185 0.04 -6.94 -2.43
CA MET A 185 -0.94 -6.10 -3.14
C MET A 185 -0.84 -6.25 -4.66
N THR A 186 0.38 -6.27 -5.20
CA THR A 186 0.63 -6.45 -6.64
C THR A 186 0.16 -7.83 -7.09
N ALA A 187 0.50 -8.88 -6.35
CA ALA A 187 0.06 -10.25 -6.65
C ALA A 187 -1.48 -10.37 -6.64
N ARG A 188 -2.15 -9.76 -5.65
CA ARG A 188 -3.62 -9.68 -5.64
C ARG A 188 -4.17 -8.98 -6.87
N THR A 189 -3.60 -7.86 -7.24
CA THR A 189 -4.02 -7.06 -8.40
C THR A 189 -3.94 -7.89 -9.69
N ILE A 190 -2.83 -8.60 -9.91
CA ILE A 190 -2.64 -9.49 -11.07
C ILE A 190 -3.67 -10.61 -11.07
N ILE A 191 -3.87 -11.29 -9.93
CA ILE A 191 -4.87 -12.36 -9.79
C ILE A 191 -6.28 -11.83 -10.11
N TYR A 192 -6.66 -10.68 -9.55
CA TYR A 192 -7.98 -10.10 -9.75
C TYR A 192 -8.20 -9.64 -11.20
N SER A 193 -7.16 -9.13 -11.88
CA SER A 193 -7.22 -8.80 -13.31
C SER A 193 -7.49 -10.07 -14.14
N ASN A 194 -6.77 -11.15 -13.86
CA ASN A 194 -7.00 -12.44 -14.52
C ASN A 194 -8.42 -12.97 -14.24
N MET A 195 -8.95 -12.80 -13.02
CA MET A 195 -10.31 -13.22 -12.65
C MET A 195 -11.40 -12.47 -13.41
N ILE A 196 -11.19 -11.20 -13.77
CA ILE A 196 -12.12 -10.42 -14.61
C ILE A 196 -11.92 -10.64 -16.11
N GLY A 197 -11.16 -11.68 -16.48
CA GLY A 197 -10.96 -12.10 -17.86
C GLY A 197 -10.08 -11.15 -18.67
N ALA A 198 -9.28 -10.31 -18.01
CA ALA A 198 -8.43 -9.33 -18.66
C ALA A 198 -6.95 -9.58 -18.35
N THR A 199 -6.14 -9.57 -19.40
CA THR A 199 -4.68 -9.65 -19.28
C THR A 199 -4.16 -8.34 -18.70
N PRO A 200 -3.33 -8.39 -17.64
CA PRO A 200 -2.59 -7.22 -17.18
C PRO A 200 -1.72 -6.61 -18.29
N ASP A 201 -1.75 -5.30 -18.39
CA ASP A 201 -0.78 -4.52 -19.15
C ASP A 201 0.47 -4.34 -18.30
N TYR A 202 1.61 -4.72 -18.86
CA TYR A 202 2.92 -4.58 -18.24
C TYR A 202 3.66 -3.41 -18.88
N LEU A 203 4.32 -2.60 -18.05
CA LEU A 203 5.12 -1.48 -18.52
C LEU A 203 6.48 -2.00 -19.00
N ASP A 204 6.97 -1.46 -20.10
CA ASP A 204 8.31 -1.78 -20.56
C ASP A 204 9.39 -1.08 -19.69
N LYS A 205 10.65 -1.47 -19.91
CA LYS A 205 11.79 -0.95 -19.14
C LYS A 205 11.99 0.56 -19.34
N ASP A 206 11.66 1.10 -20.51
CA ASP A 206 11.84 2.53 -20.81
C ASP A 206 10.77 3.35 -20.10
N MET A 207 9.52 2.89 -20.09
CA MET A 207 8.42 3.50 -19.31
C MET A 207 8.77 3.50 -17.83
N LEU A 208 9.24 2.38 -17.28
CA LEU A 208 9.62 2.28 -15.87
C LEU A 208 10.83 3.14 -15.50
N ALA A 209 11.84 3.21 -16.37
CA ALA A 209 13.06 3.98 -16.12
C ALA A 209 12.82 5.51 -16.18
N ASN A 210 11.93 5.94 -17.08
CA ASN A 210 11.61 7.35 -17.26
C ASN A 210 10.46 7.84 -16.38
N TYR A 211 9.73 6.94 -15.74
CA TYR A 211 8.62 7.32 -14.86
C TYR A 211 9.10 8.18 -13.67
N GLY A 212 8.56 9.38 -13.58
CA GLY A 212 8.80 10.31 -12.50
C GLY A 212 7.57 11.14 -12.21
N ILE A 213 7.10 11.12 -10.96
CA ILE A 213 5.98 11.98 -10.55
C ILE A 213 6.45 13.43 -10.51
N ALA A 214 5.70 14.33 -11.14
CA ALA A 214 5.95 15.76 -11.16
C ALA A 214 6.11 16.32 -9.74
N GLN A 215 7.33 16.69 -9.35
CA GLN A 215 7.57 17.26 -8.03
C GLN A 215 7.52 18.78 -8.07
N GLY A 216 6.69 19.35 -7.21
CA GLY A 216 6.87 20.75 -6.81
C GLY A 216 8.10 20.84 -5.91
N LYS A 217 8.91 21.88 -6.05
CA LYS A 217 9.92 22.28 -5.05
C LYS A 217 9.42 23.53 -4.34
N PRO A 218 8.52 23.40 -3.33
CA PRO A 218 7.99 24.57 -2.67
C PRO A 218 9.10 25.31 -1.93
N VAL A 219 9.04 26.64 -1.91
CA VAL A 219 10.00 27.45 -1.15
C VAL A 219 9.75 27.25 0.35
N ILE A 220 10.81 27.10 1.14
CA ILE A 220 10.68 26.95 2.60
C ILE A 220 10.13 28.25 3.20
N GLN A 221 9.09 28.17 4.03
CA GLN A 221 8.54 29.31 4.77
C GLN A 221 9.02 29.34 6.23
N GLU A 222 8.86 30.47 6.91
CA GLU A 222 9.13 30.59 8.35
C GLU A 222 8.12 29.79 9.19
N GLY A 223 8.58 29.31 10.34
CA GLY A 223 7.73 28.57 11.29
C GLY A 223 6.60 29.43 11.84
N ARG A 224 5.42 28.84 12.01
CA ARG A 224 4.26 29.52 12.61
C ARG A 224 3.49 28.63 13.57
N ALA A 225 2.68 29.27 14.42
CA ALA A 225 1.75 28.55 15.28
C ALA A 225 0.60 27.91 14.50
N LEU A 226 0.25 26.67 14.84
CA LEU A 226 -0.88 25.94 14.26
C LEU A 226 -2.21 26.46 14.81
N SER A 227 -3.10 26.89 13.93
CA SER A 227 -4.48 27.27 14.28
C SER A 227 -5.29 26.06 14.78
N GLY A 228 -6.38 26.31 15.52
CA GLY A 228 -7.28 25.24 15.97
C GLY A 228 -7.92 24.46 14.81
N GLU A 229 -8.31 25.17 13.75
CA GLU A 229 -8.85 24.57 12.51
C GLU A 229 -7.83 23.61 11.88
N GLU A 230 -6.57 24.04 11.74
CA GLU A 230 -5.51 23.21 11.17
C GLU A 230 -5.19 21.98 12.03
N ARG A 231 -5.15 22.12 13.36
CA ARG A 231 -4.95 20.98 14.27
C ARG A 231 -6.05 19.93 14.12
N SER A 232 -7.30 20.38 13.97
CA SER A 232 -8.44 19.50 13.71
C SER A 232 -8.29 18.76 12.39
N ARG A 233 -7.98 19.48 11.29
CA ARG A 233 -7.76 18.89 9.96
C ARG A 233 -6.62 17.88 9.93
N ARG A 234 -5.50 18.16 10.61
CA ARG A 234 -4.38 17.22 10.74
C ARG A 234 -4.82 15.91 11.39
N SER A 235 -5.60 16.02 12.46
CA SER A 235 -6.14 14.85 13.17
C SER A 235 -7.13 14.06 12.31
N GLU A 236 -7.99 14.76 11.55
CA GLU A 236 -8.95 14.17 10.62
C GLU A 236 -8.24 13.33 9.53
N VAL A 237 -7.21 13.90 8.89
CA VAL A 237 -6.40 13.20 7.88
C VAL A 237 -5.74 11.95 8.46
N CYS A 238 -5.09 12.03 9.63
CA CYS A 238 -4.47 10.87 10.25
C CYS A 238 -5.47 9.75 10.56
N ARG A 239 -6.69 10.08 11.04
CA ARG A 239 -7.74 9.08 11.29
C ARG A 239 -8.18 8.38 10.01
N ILE A 240 -8.35 9.13 8.92
CA ILE A 240 -8.74 8.57 7.62
C ILE A 240 -7.64 7.70 7.04
N VAL A 241 -6.38 8.16 7.06
CA VAL A 241 -5.23 7.36 6.60
C VAL A 241 -5.10 6.06 7.41
N ALA A 242 -5.25 6.13 8.74
CA ALA A 242 -5.22 4.95 9.60
C ALA A 242 -6.36 3.96 9.29
N ARG A 243 -7.60 4.45 9.11
CA ARG A 243 -8.75 3.63 8.75
C ARG A 243 -8.54 2.96 7.39
N ALA A 244 -8.08 3.73 6.40
CA ALA A 244 -7.76 3.25 5.07
C ALA A 244 -6.68 2.15 5.10
N GLY A 245 -5.61 2.36 5.87
CA GLY A 245 -4.53 1.39 6.05
C GLY A 245 -5.00 0.09 6.72
N LYS A 246 -5.87 0.19 7.74
CA LYS A 246 -6.47 -0.98 8.38
C LYS A 246 -7.32 -1.81 7.42
N GLN A 247 -8.00 -1.15 6.49
CA GLN A 247 -8.83 -1.81 5.48
C GLN A 247 -8.06 -2.25 4.23
N GLY A 248 -6.76 -1.91 4.12
CA GLY A 248 -5.95 -2.20 2.95
C GLY A 248 -6.25 -1.32 1.73
N LEU A 249 -6.85 -0.15 1.94
CA LEU A 249 -7.15 0.83 0.89
C LEU A 249 -5.97 1.78 0.62
N ILE A 250 -5.07 1.96 1.61
CA ILE A 250 -3.83 2.73 1.49
C ILE A 250 -2.70 1.85 2.03
N LEU A 251 -1.60 1.74 1.29
CA LEU A 251 -0.43 0.99 1.71
C LEU A 251 0.50 1.83 2.59
N SER A 252 1.40 1.18 3.30
CA SER A 252 2.35 1.86 4.19
C SER A 252 3.32 2.74 3.40
N GLY A 253 3.84 2.23 2.27
CA GLY A 253 4.81 2.92 1.43
C GLY A 253 4.22 3.82 0.33
N PHE A 254 2.91 3.77 0.08
CA PHE A 254 2.27 4.52 -1.01
C PHE A 254 0.89 5.06 -0.64
N GLY A 255 0.47 6.11 -1.33
CA GLY A 255 -0.84 6.73 -1.20
C GLY A 255 -0.74 8.14 -0.64
N THR A 256 -1.59 9.04 -1.09
CA THR A 256 -1.55 10.45 -0.71
C THR A 256 -2.94 10.89 -0.30
N VAL A 257 -3.00 11.63 0.81
CA VAL A 257 -4.24 12.29 1.23
C VAL A 257 -3.94 13.77 1.39
N SER A 258 -4.76 14.63 0.81
CA SER A 258 -4.72 16.06 1.07
C SER A 258 -6.10 16.63 1.40
N VAL A 259 -6.09 17.74 2.13
CA VAL A 259 -7.26 18.58 2.36
C VAL A 259 -6.95 20.04 2.07
N ARG A 260 -7.92 20.75 1.52
CA ARG A 260 -7.83 22.19 1.28
C ARG A 260 -7.88 22.96 2.61
N LEU A 261 -7.10 24.02 2.69
CA LEU A 261 -7.14 25.07 3.71
C LEU A 261 -7.51 26.40 3.05
N LYS A 262 -7.90 27.41 3.84
CA LYS A 262 -8.30 28.72 3.31
C LYS A 262 -7.24 29.39 2.43
N ASP A 263 -5.98 29.17 2.76
CA ASP A 263 -4.80 29.77 2.14
C ASP A 263 -3.81 28.69 1.67
N GLY A 264 -4.28 27.51 1.28
CA GLY A 264 -3.41 26.44 0.77
C GLY A 264 -3.99 25.05 0.95
N LEU A 265 -3.15 24.09 1.27
CA LEU A 265 -3.54 22.71 1.52
C LEU A 265 -2.65 22.06 2.58
N LEU A 266 -3.15 20.96 3.14
CA LEU A 266 -2.43 20.04 4.00
C LEU A 266 -2.33 18.70 3.28
N ILE A 267 -1.15 18.09 3.23
CA ILE A 267 -0.89 16.84 2.50
C ILE A 267 -0.02 15.88 3.32
N THR A 268 -0.18 14.59 3.07
CA THR A 268 0.72 13.56 3.60
C THR A 268 2.17 13.79 3.14
N PRO A 269 3.18 13.51 4.00
CA PRO A 269 4.59 13.67 3.66
C PRO A 269 5.07 12.62 2.66
N GLY A 270 6.19 12.89 1.97
CA GLY A 270 6.80 11.97 1.02
C GLY A 270 7.62 10.85 1.64
N ASN A 271 8.10 11.01 2.87
CA ASN A 271 9.12 10.17 3.50
C ASN A 271 8.67 9.47 4.80
N LYS A 272 7.35 9.42 5.08
CA LYS A 272 6.80 8.76 6.26
C LYS A 272 5.86 7.62 5.84
N PRO A 273 5.94 6.43 6.46
CA PRO A 273 4.95 5.39 6.26
C PRO A 273 3.56 5.87 6.68
N ARG A 274 2.54 5.52 5.90
CA ARG A 274 1.15 5.97 6.14
C ARG A 274 0.58 5.37 7.42
N THR A 275 0.98 4.14 7.74
CA THR A 275 0.64 3.45 8.99
C THR A 275 1.18 4.14 10.24
N ASP A 276 2.24 4.94 10.10
CA ASP A 276 2.97 5.58 11.19
C ASP A 276 2.76 7.10 11.22
N LEU A 277 1.76 7.58 10.49
CA LEU A 277 1.52 9.00 10.27
C LEU A 277 0.91 9.67 11.51
N GLN A 278 1.57 10.71 12.01
CA GLN A 278 1.08 11.57 13.10
C GLN A 278 0.64 12.95 12.60
N PRO A 279 -0.23 13.67 13.33
CA PRO A 279 -0.70 14.99 12.93
C PRO A 279 0.42 16.01 12.65
N HIS A 280 1.54 15.89 13.37
CA HIS A 280 2.69 16.77 13.19
C HIS A 280 3.54 16.41 11.96
N ASP A 281 3.40 15.22 11.38
CA ASP A 281 4.14 14.81 10.17
C ASP A 281 3.55 15.43 8.90
N LEU A 282 2.26 15.75 8.90
CA LEU A 282 1.58 16.35 7.75
C LEU A 282 2.26 17.66 7.33
N VAL A 283 2.27 17.90 6.02
CA VAL A 283 2.96 19.03 5.40
C VAL A 283 1.93 20.02 4.92
N ARG A 284 2.07 21.27 5.35
CA ARG A 284 1.28 22.36 4.81
C ARG A 284 1.99 23.01 3.63
N VAL A 285 1.23 23.27 2.57
CA VAL A 285 1.69 23.98 1.38
C VAL A 285 0.77 25.18 1.12
N THR A 286 1.35 26.38 1.08
CA THR A 286 0.63 27.66 0.89
C THR A 286 1.36 28.46 -0.19
N ASN A 287 0.67 28.83 -1.28
CA ASN A 287 1.25 29.63 -2.38
C ASN A 287 2.59 29.07 -2.90
N GLY A 288 2.69 27.75 -3.08
CA GLY A 288 3.93 27.10 -3.49
C GLY A 288 5.06 27.17 -2.44
N LYS A 289 4.74 27.42 -1.17
CA LYS A 289 5.69 27.38 -0.04
C LYS A 289 5.36 26.25 0.92
N GLN A 290 6.36 25.52 1.40
CA GLN A 290 6.20 24.39 2.33
C GLN A 290 6.69 24.72 3.73
N GLU A 291 6.19 23.95 4.71
CA GLU A 291 6.72 23.97 6.08
C GLU A 291 8.21 23.61 6.13
N PRO A 292 9.00 24.32 6.95
CA PRO A 292 10.42 24.04 7.10
C PRO A 292 10.67 22.63 7.65
N GLY A 293 11.65 21.95 7.07
CA GLY A 293 12.07 20.60 7.48
C GLY A 293 11.14 19.47 7.04
N LYS A 294 10.09 19.75 6.26
CA LYS A 294 9.13 18.74 5.80
C LYS A 294 9.08 18.65 4.27
N VAL A 295 8.88 17.43 3.78
CA VAL A 295 8.80 17.14 2.34
C VAL A 295 7.39 16.63 2.03
N PRO A 296 6.58 17.34 1.23
CA PRO A 296 5.26 16.86 0.82
C PRO A 296 5.40 15.62 -0.07
N CYS A 297 4.32 14.87 -0.24
CA CYS A 297 4.31 13.77 -1.20
C CYS A 297 4.59 14.27 -2.63
N ALA A 298 5.20 13.42 -3.46
CA ALA A 298 5.57 13.75 -4.83
C ALA A 298 4.38 14.21 -5.68
N SER A 299 3.16 13.71 -5.42
CA SER A 299 1.94 14.10 -6.15
C SER A 299 1.41 15.50 -5.80
N ILE A 300 2.17 16.34 -5.07
CA ILE A 300 1.73 17.67 -4.65
C ILE A 300 1.23 18.54 -5.81
N LEU A 301 1.90 18.52 -6.97
CA LEU A 301 1.50 19.33 -8.12
C LEU A 301 0.13 18.92 -8.64
N LEU A 302 -0.14 17.62 -8.80
CA LEU A 302 -1.45 17.12 -9.17
C LEU A 302 -2.55 17.61 -8.23
N HIS A 303 -2.30 17.54 -6.91
CA HIS A 303 -3.27 17.99 -5.92
C HIS A 303 -3.51 19.51 -6.01
N GLN A 304 -2.46 20.31 -6.27
CA GLN A 304 -2.59 21.75 -6.50
C GLN A 304 -3.39 22.06 -7.78
N CYS A 305 -3.08 21.40 -8.92
CA CYS A 305 -3.80 21.59 -10.18
C CYS A 305 -5.31 21.31 -10.03
N ILE A 306 -5.67 20.22 -9.34
CA ILE A 306 -7.08 19.90 -9.07
C ILE A 306 -7.71 20.98 -8.18
N TYR A 307 -7.04 21.39 -7.11
CA TYR A 307 -7.57 22.41 -6.20
C TYR A 307 -7.70 23.79 -6.84
N ASP A 308 -6.78 24.18 -7.72
CA ASP A 308 -6.83 25.47 -8.40
C ASP A 308 -7.95 25.52 -9.44
N ARG A 309 -8.21 24.38 -10.11
CA ARG A 309 -9.26 24.27 -11.13
C ARG A 309 -10.66 24.04 -10.56
N HIS A 310 -10.78 23.36 -9.43
CA HIS A 310 -12.06 22.95 -8.83
C HIS A 310 -12.21 23.49 -7.40
N PRO A 311 -12.68 24.74 -7.23
CA PRO A 311 -12.80 25.40 -5.93
C PRO A 311 -13.68 24.67 -4.91
N GLU A 312 -14.64 23.88 -5.37
CA GLU A 312 -15.56 23.07 -4.55
C GLU A 312 -14.91 21.84 -3.93
N ILE A 313 -13.80 21.35 -4.50
CA ILE A 313 -13.08 20.18 -4.02
C ILE A 313 -12.23 20.57 -2.81
N ASN A 314 -12.40 19.86 -1.70
CA ASN A 314 -11.68 20.11 -0.45
C ASN A 314 -10.87 18.91 0.04
N ALA A 315 -10.97 17.76 -0.60
CA ALA A 315 -10.19 16.58 -0.24
C ALA A 315 -9.87 15.75 -1.49
N ILE A 316 -8.66 15.17 -1.49
CA ILE A 316 -8.16 14.32 -2.56
C ILE A 316 -7.45 13.14 -1.92
N ILE A 317 -7.73 11.94 -2.41
CA ILE A 317 -7.05 10.70 -2.07
C ILE A 317 -6.51 10.07 -3.37
N LEU A 318 -5.22 9.75 -3.38
CA LEU A 318 -4.57 9.01 -4.45
C LEU A 318 -4.02 7.72 -3.84
N THR A 319 -4.34 6.54 -4.37
CA THR A 319 -3.94 5.26 -3.78
C THR A 319 -3.95 4.12 -4.79
N GLN A 320 -3.62 2.89 -4.38
CA GLN A 320 -3.56 1.68 -5.20
C GLN A 320 -4.23 0.48 -4.49
N PRO A 321 -5.56 0.48 -4.30
CA PRO A 321 -6.26 -0.66 -3.71
C PRO A 321 -6.45 -1.76 -4.77
N ALA A 322 -6.29 -3.02 -4.36
CA ALA A 322 -6.01 -4.12 -5.29
C ALA A 322 -7.14 -4.40 -6.31
N TYR A 323 -8.41 -4.28 -5.91
CA TYR A 323 -9.52 -4.60 -6.81
C TYR A 323 -9.73 -3.52 -7.87
N LEU A 324 -9.68 -2.24 -7.52
CA LEU A 324 -9.72 -1.16 -8.51
C LEU A 324 -8.48 -1.15 -9.39
N MET A 325 -7.30 -1.42 -8.81
CA MET A 325 -6.08 -1.52 -9.61
C MET A 325 -6.16 -2.63 -10.65
N ALA A 326 -6.88 -3.74 -10.40
CA ALA A 326 -7.10 -4.80 -11.39
C ALA A 326 -7.77 -4.28 -12.68
N TYR A 327 -8.66 -3.28 -12.57
CA TYR A 327 -9.24 -2.59 -13.71
C TYR A 327 -8.31 -1.51 -14.28
N ALA A 328 -7.46 -0.90 -13.45
CA ALA A 328 -6.51 0.13 -13.89
C ALA A 328 -5.36 -0.45 -14.72
N ILE A 329 -4.99 -1.70 -14.49
CA ILE A 329 -3.88 -2.38 -15.17
C ILE A 329 -4.34 -3.21 -16.38
N SER A 330 -5.58 -3.05 -16.83
CA SER A 330 -6.12 -3.85 -17.93
C SER A 330 -7.18 -3.07 -18.70
N ASP A 331 -7.64 -3.62 -19.83
CA ASP A 331 -8.75 -3.07 -20.60
C ASP A 331 -10.14 -3.47 -20.10
N ALA A 332 -10.23 -4.16 -18.95
CA ALA A 332 -11.51 -4.56 -18.37
C ALA A 332 -12.43 -3.34 -18.14
N PRO A 333 -13.70 -3.40 -18.57
CA PRO A 333 -14.66 -2.35 -18.29
C PRO A 333 -15.12 -2.43 -16.82
N PHE A 334 -15.24 -1.27 -16.17
CA PHE A 334 -15.83 -1.17 -14.84
C PHE A 334 -17.29 -0.75 -14.96
N ASN A 335 -18.24 -1.65 -14.66
CA ASN A 335 -19.66 -1.33 -14.77
C ASN A 335 -20.25 -0.89 -13.43
N VAL A 336 -20.46 0.41 -13.28
CA VAL A 336 -21.04 1.03 -12.08
C VAL A 336 -22.52 0.69 -11.84
N ARG A 337 -23.21 0.07 -12.80
CA ARG A 337 -24.64 -0.30 -12.70
C ARG A 337 -24.83 -1.68 -12.05
N SER A 338 -23.97 -2.03 -11.10
CA SER A 338 -24.03 -3.30 -10.35
C SER A 338 -25.12 -3.26 -9.28
N ILE A 339 -25.10 -2.24 -8.43
CA ILE A 339 -26.09 -1.98 -7.38
C ILE A 339 -26.41 -0.48 -7.33
N PRO A 340 -27.54 -0.06 -6.72
CA PRO A 340 -27.91 1.35 -6.61
C PRO A 340 -26.81 2.22 -6.02
N GLU A 341 -26.18 1.78 -4.93
CA GLU A 341 -25.14 2.51 -4.21
C GLU A 341 -23.93 2.80 -5.10
N THR A 342 -23.43 1.81 -5.85
CA THR A 342 -22.31 1.99 -6.78
C THR A 342 -22.62 3.08 -7.80
N TRP A 343 -23.80 3.05 -8.41
CA TRP A 343 -24.18 4.05 -9.40
C TRP A 343 -24.41 5.43 -8.78
N ILE A 344 -25.05 5.52 -7.62
CA ILE A 344 -25.34 6.81 -6.95
C ILE A 344 -24.05 7.56 -6.64
N TYR A 345 -23.04 6.84 -6.15
CA TYR A 345 -21.81 7.44 -5.66
C TYR A 345 -20.79 7.69 -6.76
N LEU A 346 -20.71 6.81 -7.75
CA LEU A 346 -19.69 6.89 -8.79
C LEU A 346 -20.22 7.52 -10.08
N GLN A 347 -21.48 7.23 -10.44
CA GLN A 347 -22.17 7.52 -11.70
C GLN A 347 -21.52 6.92 -12.95
N ASP A 348 -20.20 7.03 -13.04
CA ASP A 348 -19.31 6.43 -14.03
C ASP A 348 -17.88 6.47 -13.48
N LEU A 349 -17.01 5.62 -14.00
CA LEU A 349 -15.62 5.54 -13.57
C LEU A 349 -14.71 5.69 -14.79
N ARG A 350 -14.03 6.83 -14.86
CA ARG A 350 -13.17 7.18 -16.00
C ARG A 350 -11.81 6.54 -15.84
N LYS A 351 -11.30 5.96 -16.94
CA LYS A 351 -9.94 5.45 -17.05
C LYS A 351 -9.10 6.41 -17.88
N LEU A 352 -8.03 6.94 -17.30
CA LEU A 352 -7.10 7.88 -17.91
C LEU A 352 -5.82 7.16 -18.35
N PRO A 353 -5.15 7.61 -19.43
CA PRO A 353 -3.87 7.05 -19.87
C PRO A 353 -2.78 7.07 -18.79
N PHE A 354 -1.78 6.20 -18.95
CA PHE A 354 -0.54 6.21 -18.19
C PHE A 354 0.29 7.46 -18.49
N GLY A 355 1.07 7.92 -17.50
CA GLY A 355 2.04 9.01 -17.63
C GLY A 355 1.45 10.39 -17.29
N LEU A 356 0.20 10.47 -16.84
CA LEU A 356 -0.43 11.77 -16.57
C LEU A 356 -0.05 12.39 -15.23
N GLN A 357 0.70 11.67 -14.39
CA GLN A 357 1.29 12.22 -13.16
C GLN A 357 2.72 12.75 -13.37
N GLU A 358 3.27 12.61 -14.57
CA GLU A 358 4.61 13.08 -14.92
C GLU A 358 4.68 14.60 -15.11
N GLU A 359 5.89 15.15 -15.16
CA GLU A 359 6.10 16.60 -15.24
C GLU A 359 5.40 17.23 -16.46
N GLY A 360 4.56 18.25 -16.21
CA GLY A 360 3.81 18.98 -17.24
C GLY A 360 2.50 18.32 -17.73
N ALA A 361 2.13 17.17 -17.18
CA ALA A 361 0.89 16.46 -17.48
C ALA A 361 -0.27 16.55 -16.44
N PRO A 362 -0.09 16.93 -15.15
CA PRO A 362 -1.17 16.83 -14.16
C PRO A 362 -2.40 17.69 -14.47
N GLU A 363 -2.23 18.75 -15.27
CA GLU A 363 -3.32 19.59 -15.77
C GLU A 363 -4.36 18.77 -16.53
N ALA A 364 -3.95 17.76 -17.29
CA ALA A 364 -4.88 16.90 -18.03
C ALA A 364 -5.80 16.10 -17.09
N ILE A 365 -5.29 15.65 -15.94
CA ILE A 365 -6.09 14.97 -14.92
C ILE A 365 -7.08 15.96 -14.29
N ALA A 366 -6.61 17.16 -13.94
CA ALA A 366 -7.47 18.21 -13.40
C ALA A 366 -8.56 18.62 -14.39
N GLU A 367 -8.26 18.68 -15.69
CA GLU A 367 -9.23 18.97 -16.76
C GLU A 367 -10.25 17.85 -16.95
N ALA A 368 -9.82 16.60 -16.83
CA ALA A 368 -10.71 15.46 -16.95
C ALA A 368 -11.68 15.34 -15.77
N PHE A 369 -11.30 15.85 -14.59
CA PHE A 369 -12.11 15.77 -13.37
C PHE A 369 -13.46 16.48 -13.47
N SER A 370 -14.50 15.83 -12.93
CA SER A 370 -15.85 16.37 -12.82
C SER A 370 -16.43 16.00 -11.45
N PRO A 371 -17.18 16.90 -10.77
CA PRO A 371 -17.87 16.57 -9.52
C PRO A 371 -18.84 15.40 -9.61
N ASP A 372 -19.35 15.10 -10.81
CA ASP A 372 -20.22 13.94 -11.05
C ASP A 372 -19.46 12.62 -11.20
N GLN A 373 -18.13 12.67 -11.39
CA GLN A 373 -17.24 11.52 -11.54
C GLN A 373 -16.11 11.61 -10.49
N PRO A 374 -16.40 11.33 -9.21
CA PRO A 374 -15.46 11.57 -8.13
C PRO A 374 -14.28 10.60 -8.09
N VAL A 375 -14.32 9.51 -8.86
CA VAL A 375 -13.30 8.45 -8.89
C VAL A 375 -12.77 8.27 -10.31
N MET A 376 -11.44 8.21 -10.44
CA MET A 376 -10.74 7.97 -11.70
C MET A 376 -9.67 6.90 -11.53
N LEU A 377 -9.52 6.04 -12.53
CA LEU A 377 -8.38 5.15 -12.66
C LEU A 377 -7.36 5.78 -13.58
N ILE A 378 -6.11 5.82 -13.17
CA ILE A 378 -4.97 6.19 -14.00
C ILE A 378 -4.26 4.89 -14.34
N ARG A 379 -4.20 4.55 -15.64
CA ARG A 379 -3.69 3.26 -16.10
C ARG A 379 -2.32 2.98 -15.54
N ASN A 380 -2.13 1.80 -14.96
CA ASN A 380 -0.85 1.36 -14.39
C ASN A 380 -0.23 2.33 -13.38
N GLU A 381 -1.00 3.21 -12.75
CA GLU A 381 -0.44 4.16 -11.78
C GLU A 381 -1.23 4.22 -10.47
N ALA A 382 -2.51 4.57 -10.51
CA ALA A 382 -3.26 4.87 -9.29
C ALA A 382 -4.77 4.95 -9.49
N VAL A 383 -5.48 4.96 -8.37
CA VAL A 383 -6.84 5.41 -8.22
C VAL A 383 -6.82 6.82 -7.62
N LEU A 384 -7.44 7.78 -8.29
CA LEU A 384 -7.65 9.14 -7.81
C LEU A 384 -9.10 9.33 -7.37
N VAL A 385 -9.31 9.87 -6.18
CA VAL A 385 -10.62 10.16 -5.62
C VAL A 385 -10.63 11.60 -5.10
N ALA A 386 -11.65 12.38 -5.45
CA ALA A 386 -11.78 13.75 -4.97
C ALA A 386 -13.21 14.09 -4.56
N GLY A 387 -13.35 14.98 -3.58
CA GLY A 387 -14.65 15.35 -3.05
C GLY A 387 -14.66 16.63 -2.23
N THR A 388 -15.85 17.03 -1.81
CA THR A 388 -16.11 18.30 -1.11
C THR A 388 -15.81 18.23 0.40
N LYS A 389 -15.75 17.00 0.95
CA LYS A 389 -15.44 16.71 2.37
C LYS A 389 -14.53 15.48 2.41
N LEU A 390 -13.63 15.41 3.39
CA LEU A 390 -12.66 14.31 3.49
C LEU A 390 -13.35 12.96 3.74
N LEU A 391 -14.32 12.89 4.66
CA LEU A 391 -15.07 11.66 4.93
C LEU A 391 -15.84 11.16 3.69
N GLN A 392 -16.48 12.06 2.95
CA GLN A 392 -17.16 11.71 1.69
C GLN A 392 -16.16 11.19 0.64
N THR A 393 -15.00 11.82 0.52
CA THR A 393 -13.95 11.39 -0.42
C THR A 393 -13.45 9.99 -0.06
N PHE A 394 -13.33 9.69 1.23
CA PHE A 394 -13.00 8.36 1.71
C PHE A 394 -14.12 7.34 1.45
N ASP A 395 -15.38 7.73 1.60
CA ASP A 395 -16.52 6.87 1.29
C ASP A 395 -16.60 6.54 -0.21
N TYR A 396 -16.31 7.49 -1.11
CA TYR A 396 -16.16 7.19 -2.54
C TYR A 396 -15.10 6.12 -2.82
N LEU A 397 -13.97 6.14 -2.09
CA LEU A 397 -12.94 5.10 -2.19
C LEU A 397 -13.44 3.75 -1.66
N GLU A 398 -14.11 3.72 -0.50
CA GLU A 398 -14.68 2.50 0.07
C GLU A 398 -15.72 1.88 -0.87
N VAL A 399 -16.67 2.67 -1.36
CA VAL A 399 -17.73 2.22 -2.27
C VAL A 399 -17.15 1.71 -3.58
N SER A 400 -16.18 2.42 -4.17
CA SER A 400 -15.55 2.00 -5.44
C SER A 400 -14.76 0.70 -5.31
N GLU A 401 -13.93 0.56 -4.27
CA GLU A 401 -13.18 -0.69 -4.04
C GLU A 401 -14.11 -1.86 -3.71
N PHE A 402 -15.14 -1.62 -2.90
CA PHE A 402 -16.12 -2.65 -2.56
C PHE A 402 -16.92 -3.12 -3.78
N SER A 403 -17.23 -2.18 -4.68
CA SER A 403 -17.89 -2.47 -5.95
C SER A 403 -16.97 -3.27 -6.88
N ALA A 404 -15.70 -2.88 -6.98
CA ALA A 404 -14.67 -3.59 -7.73
C ALA A 404 -14.54 -5.04 -7.25
N LYS A 405 -14.48 -5.23 -5.93
CA LYS A 405 -14.43 -6.53 -5.27
C LYS A 405 -15.65 -7.38 -5.60
N SER A 406 -16.85 -6.82 -5.49
CA SER A 406 -18.09 -7.54 -5.78
C SER A 406 -18.16 -8.01 -7.23
N LEU A 407 -17.73 -7.16 -8.18
CA LEU A 407 -17.64 -7.51 -9.59
C LEU A 407 -16.62 -8.64 -9.82
N VAL A 408 -15.41 -8.52 -9.26
CA VAL A 408 -14.37 -9.56 -9.39
C VAL A 408 -14.83 -10.90 -8.81
N LEU A 409 -15.50 -10.91 -7.65
CA LEU A 409 -16.02 -12.15 -7.07
C LEU A 409 -17.15 -12.76 -7.91
N SER A 410 -17.98 -11.92 -8.54
CA SER A 410 -19.11 -12.39 -9.35
C SER A 410 -18.69 -13.22 -10.57
N THR A 411 -17.47 -13.05 -11.09
CA THR A 411 -16.99 -13.78 -12.28
C THR A 411 -16.87 -15.28 -12.06
N SER A 412 -16.72 -15.71 -10.80
CA SER A 412 -16.75 -17.13 -10.42
C SER A 412 -18.16 -17.75 -10.41
N ILE A 413 -19.21 -16.92 -10.51
CA ILE A 413 -20.62 -17.31 -10.43
C ILE A 413 -21.29 -17.15 -11.79
N GLY A 414 -21.02 -16.06 -12.52
CA GLY A 414 -21.56 -15.81 -13.85
C GLY A 414 -21.38 -14.37 -14.31
N ASP A 415 -22.00 -14.03 -15.44
CA ASP A 415 -21.90 -12.69 -16.01
C ASP A 415 -22.71 -11.66 -15.23
N MET A 416 -22.17 -10.45 -15.13
CA MET A 416 -22.84 -9.32 -14.49
C MET A 416 -24.06 -8.88 -15.30
N VAL A 417 -25.22 -8.81 -14.65
CA VAL A 417 -26.45 -8.26 -15.22
C VAL A 417 -26.63 -6.82 -14.72
N PRO A 418 -26.46 -5.79 -15.58
CA PRO A 418 -26.53 -4.40 -15.14
C PRO A 418 -27.97 -3.96 -14.84
N ILE A 419 -28.11 -3.02 -13.90
CA ILE A 419 -29.35 -2.24 -13.74
C ILE A 419 -29.65 -1.54 -15.08
N SER A 420 -30.87 -1.70 -15.58
CA SER A 420 -31.28 -1.12 -16.86
C SER A 420 -31.21 0.41 -16.81
N LYS A 421 -31.04 1.03 -17.98
CA LYS A 421 -30.93 2.50 -18.08
C LYS A 421 -32.16 3.20 -17.50
N GLU A 422 -33.34 2.67 -17.75
CA GLU A 422 -34.60 3.22 -17.26
C GLU A 422 -34.66 3.21 -15.73
N ARG A 423 -34.23 2.12 -15.09
CA ARG A 423 -34.19 1.99 -13.63
C ARG A 423 -33.13 2.90 -13.01
N VAL A 424 -32.01 3.10 -13.69
CA VAL A 424 -30.99 4.07 -13.29
C VAL A 424 -31.54 5.51 -13.38
N ASP A 425 -32.26 5.84 -14.44
CA ASP A 425 -32.89 7.15 -14.60
C ASP A 425 -33.96 7.41 -13.53
N GLU A 426 -34.73 6.39 -13.15
CA GLU A 426 -35.66 6.43 -12.00
C GLU A 426 -34.93 6.63 -10.67
N LEU A 427 -33.84 5.91 -10.45
CA LEU A 427 -33.00 6.05 -9.27
C LEU A 427 -32.44 7.48 -9.17
N GLY A 428 -31.95 8.04 -10.27
CA GLY A 428 -31.48 9.42 -10.35
C GLY A 428 -32.56 10.44 -9.96
N LYS A 429 -33.82 10.23 -10.38
CA LYS A 429 -34.95 11.10 -10.01
C LYS A 429 -35.23 11.08 -8.50
N VAL A 430 -35.17 9.90 -7.87
CA VAL A 430 -35.40 9.74 -6.42
C VAL A 430 -34.22 10.24 -5.59
N MET A 431 -33.01 9.89 -6.03
CA MET A 431 -31.76 10.08 -5.28
C MET A 431 -31.06 11.42 -5.55
N SER A 432 -31.48 12.19 -6.57
CA SER A 432 -31.05 13.60 -6.74
C SER A 432 -31.31 14.46 -5.50
N LYS A 433 -32.31 14.09 -4.68
CA LYS A 433 -32.59 14.71 -3.37
C LYS A 433 -31.57 14.35 -2.28
N TRP A 434 -30.77 13.30 -2.49
CA TRP A 434 -29.87 12.69 -1.51
C TRP A 434 -28.38 12.77 -1.90
N LYS A 435 -28.03 13.15 -3.15
CA LYS A 435 -26.64 13.37 -3.62
C LYS A 435 -25.82 14.30 -2.70
N ASN A 436 -26.48 15.20 -1.97
CA ASN A 436 -25.86 16.19 -1.09
C ASN A 436 -26.07 15.92 0.42
N TYR A 437 -26.37 14.67 0.83
CA TYR A 437 -26.57 14.39 2.25
C TYR A 437 -25.31 14.73 3.06
N GLU A 438 -25.48 15.51 4.13
CA GLU A 438 -24.35 15.90 4.98
C GLU A 438 -23.87 14.71 5.80
N TRP A 439 -22.69 14.20 5.45
CA TRP A 439 -21.92 13.29 6.29
C TRP A 439 -21.63 13.96 7.63
N LYS A 440 -22.18 13.42 8.71
CA LYS A 440 -21.82 13.78 10.09
C LYS A 440 -20.78 12.77 10.56
N MET A 441 -19.63 13.27 11.02
CA MET A 441 -18.59 12.45 11.67
C MET A 441 -19.07 11.88 12.99
#